data_AF-A0A7W0VFQ6-F1
#
_entry.id   AF-A0A7W0VFQ6-F1
#
_cell.length_a   1.000
_cell.length_b   1.000
_cell.length_c   1.000
_cell.angle_alpha   90.00
_cell.angle_beta   90.00
_cell.angle_gamma   90.00
#
_symmetry.space_group_name_H-M   'P 1'
#
loop_
_entity.id
_entity.type
_entity.pdbx_description
1 polymer ?
#
loop_
_entity_poly.entity_id
_entity_poly.type
_entity_poly.pdbx_seq_one_letter_code
_entity_poly.pdbx_strand_id
1 'polypeptide(L)'
;MKLSRTARRVLLGLFAAAFVGGAVYLWRTGAVTPTTVAAWLESLGPAAPVLFIAAFVAGSFVGLPGMAFVIGGRLAFGPYVGFVVGFGGGMLAVTVPFVIARRMRRAGSDPWRPKQRHLRRMFDMLETHPFRAVLALRLVLWFNPPLSYALAFTTLPLRTYVAACALALAPVVLIAMIATSWFL
;
A
#
# COMPACT_ATOMS: atom_id res chain seq x y z
N MET A 1 -24.94 3.22 -15.22
CA MET A 1 -24.37 4.08 -16.29
C MET A 1 -22.89 3.74 -16.48
N LYS A 2 -22.46 3.32 -17.68
CA LYS A 2 -21.04 3.04 -17.96
C LYS A 2 -20.34 4.36 -18.30
N LEU A 3 -19.45 4.85 -17.43
CA LEU A 3 -18.63 6.04 -17.67
C LEU A 3 -17.78 5.86 -18.94
N SER A 4 -17.74 6.88 -19.81
CA SER A 4 -16.91 6.87 -21.02
C SER A 4 -15.42 6.79 -20.65
N ARG A 5 -14.61 6.16 -21.51
CA ARG A 5 -13.16 5.98 -21.26
C ARG A 5 -12.44 7.32 -21.00
N THR A 6 -12.92 8.39 -21.62
CA THR A 6 -12.40 9.76 -21.46
C THR A 6 -12.83 10.36 -20.13
N ALA A 7 -14.11 10.22 -19.74
CA ALA A 7 -14.61 10.70 -18.45
C ALA A 7 -13.89 10.03 -17.27
N ARG A 8 -13.60 8.72 -17.38
CA ARG A 8 -12.82 7.98 -16.39
C ARG A 8 -11.37 8.49 -16.28
N ARG A 9 -10.73 8.84 -17.40
CA ARG A 9 -9.36 9.39 -17.40
C ARG A 9 -9.31 10.80 -16.82
N VAL A 10 -10.29 11.64 -17.14
CA VAL A 10 -10.42 13.00 -16.60
C VAL A 10 -10.70 12.95 -15.10
N LEU A 11 -11.61 12.09 -14.64
CA LEU A 11 -11.89 11.89 -13.21
C LEU A 11 -10.65 11.38 -12.46
N LEU A 12 -9.90 10.43 -13.03
CA LEU A 12 -8.65 9.96 -12.43
C LEU A 12 -7.58 11.06 -12.39
N GLY A 13 -7.47 11.87 -13.45
CA GLY A 13 -6.55 13.01 -13.50
C GLY A 13 -6.91 14.10 -12.48
N LEU A 14 -8.19 14.45 -12.34
CA LEU A 14 -8.67 15.39 -11.35
C LEU A 14 -8.48 14.88 -9.93
N PHE A 15 -8.74 13.60 -9.69
CA PHE A 15 -8.49 12.98 -8.40
C PHE A 15 -7.00 12.99 -8.04
N ALA A 16 -6.12 12.63 -8.98
CA ALA A 16 -4.68 12.71 -8.78
C ALA A 16 -4.20 14.15 -8.55
N ALA A 17 -4.72 15.13 -9.29
CA ALA A 17 -4.38 16.54 -9.13
C ALA A 17 -4.87 17.11 -7.79
N ALA A 18 -6.09 16.78 -7.36
CA ALA A 18 -6.63 17.15 -6.05
C ALA A 18 -5.85 16.50 -4.91
N PHE A 19 -5.42 15.25 -5.11
CA PHE A 19 -4.62 14.52 -4.15
C PHE A 19 -3.23 15.14 -3.97
N VAL A 20 -2.51 15.40 -5.08
CA VAL A 20 -1.21 16.06 -5.07
C VAL A 20 -1.34 17.49 -4.54
N GLY A 21 -2.36 18.23 -4.96
CA GLY A 21 -2.65 19.59 -4.48
C GLY A 21 -2.92 19.63 -2.98
N GLY A 22 -3.73 18.69 -2.46
CA GLY A 22 -4.01 18.55 -1.03
C GLY A 22 -2.76 18.18 -0.22
N ALA A 23 -1.95 17.24 -0.71
CA ALA A 23 -0.69 16.86 -0.07
C ALA A 23 0.32 18.02 -0.02
N VAL A 24 0.48 18.76 -1.13
CA VAL A 24 1.36 19.94 -1.21
C VAL A 24 0.84 21.07 -0.34
N TYR A 25 -0.47 21.28 -0.29
CA TYR A 25 -1.11 22.30 0.55
C TYR A 25 -0.94 21.98 2.05
N LEU A 26 -1.19 20.75 2.46
CA LEU A 26 -0.99 20.27 3.84
C LEU A 26 0.49 20.33 4.27
N TRP A 27 1.42 20.06 3.34
CA TRP A 27 2.84 20.18 3.59
C TRP A 27 3.29 21.66 3.71
N ARG A 28 2.79 22.54 2.83
CA ARG A 28 3.11 23.98 2.85
C ARG A 28 2.51 24.73 4.04
N THR A 29 1.39 24.27 4.58
CA THR A 29 0.72 24.91 5.72
C THR A 29 1.30 24.51 7.07
N GLY A 30 2.23 23.54 7.12
CA GLY A 30 2.79 23.04 8.39
C GLY A 30 1.77 22.31 9.28
N ALA A 31 0.56 22.05 8.77
CA ALA A 31 -0.52 21.38 9.51
C ALA A 31 -0.17 19.93 9.86
N VAL A 32 0.74 19.32 9.11
CA VAL A 32 1.26 17.95 9.35
C VAL A 32 2.62 18.04 10.05
N THR A 33 2.65 18.60 11.26
CA THR A 33 3.81 18.41 12.15
C THR A 33 3.60 17.17 13.00
N PRO A 34 4.67 16.45 13.40
CA PRO A 34 4.54 15.28 14.26
C PRO A 34 3.73 15.57 15.53
N THR A 35 3.84 16.78 16.06
CA THR A 35 3.14 17.26 17.27
C THR A 35 1.65 17.51 17.04
N THR A 36 1.24 18.14 15.94
CA THR A 36 -0.20 18.35 15.65
C THR A 36 -0.91 17.05 15.31
N VAL A 37 -0.24 16.15 14.60
CA VAL A 37 -0.77 14.81 14.28
C VAL A 37 -0.89 13.97 15.54
N ALA A 38 0.09 14.01 16.44
CA ALA A 38 0.02 13.33 17.73
C ALA A 38 -1.14 13.85 18.59
N ALA A 39 -1.27 15.18 18.74
CA ALA A 39 -2.37 15.78 19.52
C ALA A 39 -3.76 15.47 18.96
N TRP A 40 -3.90 15.45 17.62
CA TRP A 40 -5.15 15.05 16.97
C TRP A 40 -5.46 13.57 17.18
N LEU A 41 -4.45 12.69 17.12
CA LEU A 41 -4.62 11.27 17.39
C LEU A 41 -4.93 11.00 18.88
N GLU A 42 -4.36 11.77 19.81
CA GLU A 42 -4.73 11.70 21.23
C GLU A 42 -6.21 12.08 21.45
N SER A 43 -6.71 13.10 20.73
CA SER A 43 -8.11 13.50 20.81
C SER A 43 -9.10 12.44 20.30
N LEU A 44 -8.62 11.48 19.48
CA LEU A 44 -9.42 10.36 18.97
C LEU A 44 -9.48 9.17 19.95
N GLY A 45 -8.69 9.22 21.03
CA GLY A 45 -8.69 8.21 22.09
C GLY A 45 -8.37 6.80 21.58
N PRO A 46 -8.98 5.74 22.15
CA PRO A 46 -8.68 4.34 21.80
C PRO A 46 -8.95 3.97 20.32
N ALA A 47 -9.71 4.77 19.58
CA ALA A 47 -10.04 4.52 18.18
C ALA A 47 -8.95 4.98 17.19
N ALA A 48 -7.98 5.78 17.65
CA ALA A 48 -6.94 6.35 16.81
C ALA A 48 -6.15 5.33 15.96
N PRO A 49 -5.74 4.16 16.49
CA PRO A 49 -5.06 3.12 15.70
C PRO A 49 -5.91 2.58 14.55
N VAL A 50 -7.21 2.40 14.78
CA VAL A 50 -8.14 1.84 13.79
C VAL A 50 -8.36 2.84 12.65
N LEU A 51 -8.57 4.11 13.00
CA LEU A 51 -8.71 5.19 12.02
C LEU A 51 -7.43 5.39 11.22
N PHE A 52 -6.27 5.26 11.85
CA PHE A 52 -4.99 5.30 11.17
C PHE A 52 -4.84 4.18 10.14
N ILE A 53 -5.19 2.94 10.51
CA ILE A 53 -5.19 1.80 9.58
C ILE A 53 -6.15 2.03 8.42
N ALA A 54 -7.36 2.55 8.69
CA ALA A 54 -8.32 2.87 7.65
C ALA A 54 -7.77 3.93 6.67
N ALA A 55 -7.12 4.96 7.20
CA ALA A 55 -6.45 5.99 6.40
C ALA A 55 -5.27 5.43 5.59
N PHE A 56 -4.47 4.52 6.15
CA PHE A 56 -3.39 3.84 5.45
C PHE A 56 -3.95 3.00 4.29
N VAL A 57 -4.97 2.18 4.55
CA VAL A 57 -5.63 1.38 3.52
C VAL A 57 -6.20 2.29 2.42
N ALA A 58 -6.92 3.35 2.78
CA ALA A 58 -7.44 4.33 1.82
C ALA A 58 -6.32 4.97 1.00
N GLY A 59 -5.23 5.38 1.67
CA GLY A 59 -4.05 5.96 1.03
C GLY A 59 -3.39 5.05 0.01
N SER A 60 -3.40 3.74 0.28
CA SER A 60 -2.87 2.73 -0.66
C SER A 60 -3.63 2.71 -2.00
N PHE A 61 -4.93 3.03 -2.01
CA PHE A 61 -5.72 3.14 -3.24
C PHE A 61 -5.33 4.35 -4.07
N VAL A 62 -4.95 5.44 -3.41
CA VAL A 62 -4.56 6.70 -4.06
C VAL A 62 -3.08 6.70 -4.46
N GLY A 63 -2.33 5.69 -4.03
CA GLY A 63 -0.92 5.54 -4.35
C GLY A 63 0.01 6.33 -3.43
N LEU A 64 -0.43 6.61 -2.21
CA LEU A 64 0.44 7.16 -1.19
C LEU A 64 1.60 6.20 -0.86
N PRO A 65 2.81 6.75 -0.65
CA PRO A 65 3.93 5.94 -0.20
C PRO A 65 3.64 5.34 1.17
N GLY A 66 3.58 4.02 1.26
CA GLY A 66 3.31 3.31 2.51
C GLY A 66 4.33 3.62 3.61
N MET A 67 5.57 3.95 3.25
CA MET A 67 6.60 4.37 4.20
C MET A 67 6.22 5.60 5.00
N ALA A 68 5.49 6.55 4.41
CA ALA A 68 5.01 7.73 5.13
C ALA A 68 4.05 7.34 6.26
N PHE A 69 3.19 6.34 6.03
CA PHE A 69 2.32 5.82 7.07
C PHE A 69 3.07 4.96 8.10
N VAL A 70 4.08 4.18 7.71
CA VAL A 70 4.88 3.41 8.68
C VAL A 70 5.62 4.34 9.64
N ILE A 71 6.24 5.40 9.11
CA ILE A 71 6.94 6.41 9.92
C ILE A 71 5.93 7.22 10.74
N GLY A 72 4.82 7.66 10.13
CA GLY A 72 3.76 8.38 10.83
C GLY A 72 3.17 7.59 12.00
N GLY A 73 2.95 6.29 11.83
CA GLY A 73 2.48 5.40 12.88
C GLY A 73 3.48 5.24 14.03
N ARG A 74 4.79 5.15 13.73
CA ARG A 74 5.87 5.14 14.74
C ARG A 74 5.85 6.41 15.58
N LEU A 75 5.78 7.57 14.91
CA LEU A 75 5.87 8.87 15.56
C LEU A 75 4.62 9.17 16.39
N ALA A 76 3.45 8.75 15.91
CA ALA A 76 2.18 9.00 16.57
C ALA A 76 1.89 8.05 17.75
N PHE A 77 2.21 6.76 17.62
CA PHE A 77 1.81 5.74 18.61
C PHE A 77 3.01 5.14 19.37
N GLY A 78 4.21 5.65 19.16
CA GLY A 78 5.42 5.14 19.79
C GLY A 78 5.91 3.80 19.20
N PRO A 79 6.90 3.15 19.85
CA PRO A 79 7.63 2.02 19.26
C PRO A 79 6.76 0.77 19.09
N TYR A 80 6.05 0.38 20.13
CA TYR A 80 5.33 -0.90 20.17
C TYR A 80 4.01 -0.83 19.40
N VAL A 81 3.17 0.17 19.72
CA VAL A 81 1.87 0.32 19.05
C VAL A 81 2.06 0.77 17.61
N GLY A 82 3.01 1.68 17.35
CA GLY A 82 3.37 2.08 15.99
C GLY A 82 3.87 0.93 15.11
N PHE A 83 4.58 -0.05 15.69
CA PHE A 83 4.96 -1.27 14.97
C PHE A 83 3.74 -2.09 14.57
N VAL A 84 2.84 -2.38 15.51
CA VAL A 84 1.64 -3.19 15.25
C VAL A 84 0.73 -2.50 14.23
N VAL A 85 0.52 -1.20 14.38
CA VAL A 85 -0.33 -0.39 13.50
C VAL A 85 0.31 -0.21 12.13
N GLY A 86 1.62 0.03 12.06
CA GLY A 86 2.36 0.18 10.81
C GLY A 86 2.49 -1.12 10.02
N PHE A 87 2.81 -2.22 10.68
CA PHE A 87 2.92 -3.54 10.06
C PHE A 87 1.54 -4.08 9.67
N GLY A 88 0.57 -4.07 10.60
CA GLY A 88 -0.80 -4.51 10.35
C GLY A 88 -1.50 -3.64 9.30
N GLY A 89 -1.38 -2.32 9.41
CA GLY A 89 -1.88 -1.36 8.44
C GLY A 89 -1.25 -1.55 7.06
N GLY A 90 0.07 -1.75 7.00
CA GLY A 90 0.79 -2.05 5.76
C GLY A 90 0.32 -3.35 5.11
N MET A 91 0.13 -4.42 5.89
CA MET A 91 -0.42 -5.69 5.41
C MET A 91 -1.84 -5.52 4.85
N LEU A 92 -2.71 -4.81 5.55
CA LEU A 92 -4.08 -4.53 5.09
C LEU A 92 -4.06 -3.68 3.83
N ALA A 93 -3.19 -2.66 3.77
CA ALA A 93 -3.01 -1.77 2.64
C ALA A 93 -2.56 -2.50 1.37
N VAL A 94 -1.80 -3.59 1.46
CA VAL A 94 -1.47 -4.41 0.27
C VAL A 94 -2.47 -5.53 -0.02
N THR A 95 -3.17 -6.01 1.01
CA THR A 95 -4.09 -7.15 0.89
C THR A 95 -5.46 -6.72 0.37
N VAL A 96 -6.01 -5.61 0.88
CA VAL A 96 -7.35 -5.15 0.51
C VAL A 96 -7.44 -4.79 -0.98
N PRO A 97 -6.53 -4.00 -1.58
CA PRO A 97 -6.55 -3.73 -3.02
C PRO A 97 -6.43 -5.01 -3.86
N PHE A 98 -5.58 -5.96 -3.43
CA PHE A 98 -5.41 -7.24 -4.11
C PHE A 98 -6.68 -8.11 -4.08
N VAL A 99 -7.40 -8.14 -2.96
CA VAL A 99 -8.66 -8.87 -2.84
C VAL A 99 -9.76 -8.20 -3.66
N ILE A 100 -9.89 -6.87 -3.60
CA ILE A 100 -10.89 -6.13 -4.37
C ILE A 100 -10.66 -6.32 -5.87
N ALA A 101 -9.42 -6.14 -6.33
CA ALA A 101 -9.06 -6.32 -7.74
C ALA A 101 -9.33 -7.75 -8.23
N ARG A 102 -9.08 -8.76 -7.39
CA ARG A 102 -9.35 -10.16 -7.73
C ARG A 102 -10.83 -10.52 -7.70
N ARG A 103 -11.63 -9.89 -6.84
CA ARG A 103 -13.11 -10.02 -6.90
C ARG A 103 -13.71 -9.32 -8.12
N MET A 104 -13.11 -8.22 -8.57
CA MET A 104 -13.50 -7.53 -9.81
C MET A 104 -13.13 -8.30 -11.07
N ARG A 105 -12.19 -9.26 -10.99
CA ARG A 105 -11.92 -10.22 -12.07
C ARG A 105 -13.16 -11.11 -12.24
N ARG A 106 -13.94 -10.86 -13.31
CA ARG A 106 -15.10 -11.70 -13.65
C ARG A 106 -14.67 -13.16 -13.76
N ALA A 107 -15.41 -14.06 -13.13
CA ALA A 107 -15.21 -15.51 -13.26
C ALA A 107 -15.18 -15.87 -14.76
N GLY A 108 -14.04 -16.36 -15.26
CA GLY A 108 -13.86 -16.76 -16.66
C GLY A 108 -13.06 -15.82 -17.56
N SER A 109 -12.53 -14.68 -17.07
CA SER A 109 -11.54 -13.93 -17.86
C SER A 109 -10.19 -14.64 -17.82
N ASP A 110 -9.66 -14.98 -19.00
CA ASP A 110 -8.35 -15.60 -19.18
C ASP A 110 -7.27 -14.75 -18.46
N PRO A 111 -6.31 -15.36 -17.72
CA PRO A 111 -5.27 -14.62 -17.03
C PRO A 111 -4.54 -13.72 -18.03
N TRP A 112 -4.41 -12.43 -17.71
CA TRP A 112 -3.73 -11.50 -18.60
C TRP A 112 -2.27 -11.93 -18.79
N ARG A 113 -1.90 -12.27 -20.04
CA ARG A 113 -0.53 -12.68 -20.40
C ARG A 113 0.17 -11.56 -21.17
N PRO A 114 1.29 -11.02 -20.66
CA PRO A 114 2.06 -10.02 -21.39
C PRO A 114 2.76 -10.63 -22.61
N LYS A 115 2.71 -9.92 -23.75
CA LYS A 115 3.39 -10.33 -24.99
C LYS A 115 4.91 -10.10 -24.97
N GLN A 116 5.42 -9.21 -24.10
CA GLN A 116 6.85 -8.91 -23.99
C GLN A 116 7.63 -10.04 -23.30
N ARG A 117 8.79 -10.40 -23.86
CA ARG A 117 9.63 -11.53 -23.40
C ARG A 117 10.09 -11.40 -21.95
N HIS A 118 10.42 -10.20 -21.49
CA HIS A 118 10.83 -9.95 -20.10
C HIS A 118 9.67 -10.17 -19.12
N LEU A 119 8.51 -9.58 -19.41
CA LEU A 119 7.32 -9.76 -18.58
C LEU A 119 6.82 -11.21 -18.61
N ARG A 120 6.98 -11.93 -19.73
CA ARG A 120 6.61 -13.34 -19.84
C ARG A 120 7.46 -14.23 -18.92
N ARG A 121 8.79 -14.01 -18.85
CA ARG A 121 9.65 -14.69 -17.87
C ARG A 121 9.22 -14.42 -16.42
N MET A 122 8.83 -13.19 -16.13
CA MET A 122 8.34 -12.83 -14.79
C MET A 122 7.02 -13.55 -14.47
N PHE A 123 6.13 -13.70 -15.46
CA PHE A 123 4.92 -14.52 -15.35
C PHE A 123 5.21 -16.00 -15.15
N ASP A 124 6.17 -16.57 -15.90
CA ASP A 124 6.57 -17.98 -15.75
C ASP A 124 7.17 -18.24 -14.35
N MET A 125 7.90 -17.27 -13.79
CA MET A 125 8.35 -17.31 -12.38
C MET A 125 7.19 -17.22 -11.38
N LEU A 126 6.13 -16.47 -11.68
CA LEU A 126 4.93 -16.39 -10.85
C LEU A 126 4.14 -17.70 -10.86
N GLU A 127 4.14 -18.44 -11.98
CA GLU A 127 3.50 -19.76 -12.10
C GLU A 127 4.32 -20.86 -11.41
N THR A 128 5.64 -20.85 -11.57
CA THR A 128 6.52 -21.90 -11.01
C THR A 128 6.89 -21.68 -9.53
N HIS A 129 7.16 -20.43 -9.13
CA HIS A 129 7.60 -20.07 -7.78
C HIS A 129 6.92 -18.77 -7.28
N PRO A 130 5.58 -18.81 -7.06
CA PRO A 130 4.77 -17.62 -6.75
C PRO A 130 5.28 -16.82 -5.55
N PHE A 131 5.81 -17.49 -4.53
CA PHE A 131 6.35 -16.85 -3.33
C PHE A 131 7.59 -16.01 -3.62
N ARG A 132 8.60 -16.61 -4.28
CA ARG A 132 9.89 -15.96 -4.57
C ARG A 132 9.72 -14.81 -5.57
N ALA A 133 8.84 -14.99 -6.55
CA ALA A 133 8.53 -13.96 -7.53
C ALA A 133 7.90 -12.73 -6.85
N VAL A 134 6.89 -12.90 -6.00
CA VAL A 134 6.25 -11.78 -5.29
C VAL A 134 7.23 -11.09 -4.35
N LEU A 135 8.06 -11.86 -3.62
CA LEU A 135 9.08 -11.32 -2.73
C LEU A 135 10.09 -10.47 -3.50
N ALA A 136 10.64 -10.98 -4.61
CA ALA A 136 11.59 -10.24 -5.45
C ALA A 136 10.97 -8.98 -6.05
N LEU A 137 9.74 -9.04 -6.58
CA LEU A 137 9.06 -7.85 -7.09
C LEU A 137 8.79 -6.83 -5.98
N ARG A 138 8.46 -7.25 -4.77
CA ARG A 138 8.23 -6.35 -3.63
C ARG A 138 9.50 -5.67 -3.15
N LEU A 139 10.65 -6.35 -3.22
CA LEU A 139 11.95 -5.80 -2.88
C LEU A 139 12.47 -4.83 -3.95
N VAL A 140 12.24 -5.12 -5.23
CA VAL A 140 12.70 -4.27 -6.36
C VAL A 140 11.76 -3.08 -6.60
N LEU A 141 10.45 -3.29 -6.62
CA LEU A 141 9.42 -2.27 -6.91
C LEU A 141 8.79 -1.74 -5.63
N TRP A 142 9.63 -1.48 -4.63
CA TRP A 142 9.28 -1.12 -3.26
C TRP A 142 7.91 -0.41 -3.14
N PHE A 143 6.99 -1.02 -2.39
CA PHE A 143 5.65 -0.50 -2.06
C PHE A 143 4.87 0.16 -3.23
N ASN A 144 4.91 -0.41 -4.43
CA ASN A 144 4.20 0.11 -5.60
C ASN A 144 2.73 -0.42 -5.66
N PRO A 145 1.70 0.43 -5.53
CA PRO A 145 0.30 -0.01 -5.58
C PRO A 145 -0.13 -0.67 -6.90
N PRO A 146 0.25 -0.16 -8.10
CA PRO A 146 0.09 -0.85 -9.38
C PRO A 146 0.52 -2.32 -9.39
N LEU A 147 1.55 -2.69 -8.64
CA LEU A 147 2.01 -4.08 -8.54
C LEU A 147 0.95 -4.99 -7.88
N SER A 148 0.30 -4.52 -6.81
CA SER A 148 -0.78 -5.26 -6.13
C SER A 148 -1.94 -5.53 -7.09
N TYR A 149 -2.26 -4.57 -7.97
CA TYR A 149 -3.28 -4.74 -9.00
C TYR A 149 -2.84 -5.75 -10.06
N ALA A 150 -1.63 -5.61 -10.60
CA ALA A 150 -1.10 -6.54 -11.61
C ALA A 150 -1.06 -7.99 -11.11
N LEU A 151 -0.59 -8.19 -9.87
CA LEU A 151 -0.57 -9.51 -9.23
C LEU A 151 -1.99 -10.04 -8.95
N ALA A 152 -2.98 -9.19 -8.71
CA ALA A 152 -4.37 -9.64 -8.50
C ALA A 152 -5.00 -10.27 -9.75
N PHE A 153 -4.51 -9.94 -10.94
CA PHE A 153 -4.96 -10.52 -12.20
C PHE A 153 -4.30 -11.87 -12.53
N THR A 154 -3.34 -12.34 -11.73
CA THR A 154 -2.69 -13.65 -11.94
C THR A 154 -3.38 -14.78 -11.16
N THR A 155 -2.92 -16.02 -11.35
CA THR A 155 -3.41 -17.24 -10.66
C THR A 155 -2.94 -17.36 -9.21
N LEU A 156 -2.30 -16.32 -8.67
CA LEU A 156 -1.58 -16.40 -7.41
C LEU A 156 -2.53 -16.58 -6.20
N PRO A 157 -2.31 -17.60 -5.34
CA PRO A 157 -3.12 -17.82 -4.16
C PRO A 157 -2.90 -16.69 -3.12
N LEU A 158 -3.99 -16.29 -2.45
CA LEU A 158 -3.97 -15.18 -1.48
C LEU A 158 -2.98 -15.42 -0.34
N ARG A 159 -2.89 -16.67 0.12
CA ARG A 159 -1.99 -17.06 1.22
C ARG A 159 -0.53 -16.80 0.87
N THR A 160 -0.11 -17.20 -0.33
CA THR A 160 1.26 -16.99 -0.83
C THR A 160 1.57 -15.51 -1.03
N TYR A 161 0.60 -14.73 -1.53
CA TYR A 161 0.74 -13.28 -1.65
C TYR A 161 0.97 -12.61 -0.29
N VAL A 162 0.10 -12.92 0.68
CA VAL A 162 0.15 -12.32 2.02
C VAL A 162 1.43 -12.73 2.74
N ALA A 163 1.83 -14.00 2.66
CA ALA A 163 3.07 -14.48 3.26
C ALA A 163 4.32 -13.81 2.66
N ALA A 164 4.39 -13.68 1.34
CA ALA A 164 5.50 -13.00 0.68
C ALA A 164 5.53 -11.50 1.02
N CYS A 165 4.38 -10.84 1.09
CA CYS A 165 4.30 -9.44 1.50
C CYS A 165 4.67 -9.25 2.97
N ALA A 166 4.23 -10.13 3.88
CA ALA A 166 4.59 -10.08 5.28
C ALA A 166 6.12 -10.22 5.46
N LEU A 167 6.74 -11.17 4.75
CA LEU A 167 8.18 -11.37 4.80
C LEU A 167 8.96 -10.17 4.20
N ALA A 168 8.44 -9.56 3.13
CA ALA A 168 9.05 -8.35 2.55
C ALA A 168 8.90 -7.13 3.48
N LEU A 169 7.77 -7.02 4.17
CA LEU A 169 7.41 -5.87 4.99
C LEU A 169 8.11 -5.89 6.37
N ALA A 170 8.28 -7.08 6.96
CA ALA A 170 8.88 -7.25 8.27
C ALA A 170 10.25 -6.56 8.43
N PRO A 171 11.27 -6.79 7.57
CA PRO A 171 12.56 -6.12 7.69
C PRO A 171 12.45 -4.62 7.45
N VAL A 172 11.58 -4.18 6.53
CA VAL A 172 11.40 -2.75 6.23
C VAL A 172 10.83 -2.01 7.43
N VAL A 173 9.81 -2.56 8.08
CA VAL A 173 9.21 -1.96 9.28
C VAL A 173 10.22 -2.00 10.43
N LEU A 174 10.93 -3.11 10.64
CA LEU A 174 11.97 -3.20 11.66
C LEU A 174 13.08 -2.15 11.47
N ILE A 175 13.60 -2.01 10.25
CA ILE A 175 14.62 -1.01 9.92
C ILE A 175 14.06 0.39 10.15
N ALA A 176 12.84 0.69 9.70
CA ALA A 176 12.21 1.98 9.95
C ALA A 176 12.08 2.27 11.45
N MET A 177 11.66 1.28 12.24
CA MET A 177 11.50 1.44 13.69
C MET A 177 12.82 1.72 14.40
N ILE A 178 13.88 1.00 14.01
CA ILE A 178 15.24 1.18 14.55
C ILE A 178 15.81 2.52 14.09
N ALA A 179 15.76 2.83 12.79
CA ALA A 179 16.28 4.08 12.26
C ALA A 179 15.64 5.29 12.95
N THR A 180 14.32 5.25 13.18
CA THR A 180 13.63 6.36 13.84
C THR A 180 13.98 6.48 15.34
N SER A 181 14.39 5.39 16.02
CA SER A 181 14.87 5.47 17.40
C SER A 181 16.26 6.10 17.57
N TRP A 182 17.02 6.29 16.49
CA TRP A 182 18.30 7.03 16.53
C TRP A 182 18.11 8.55 16.40
N PHE A 183 16.93 9.00 15.95
CA PHE A 183 16.64 10.42 15.68
C PHE A 183 15.82 11.10 16.79
N LEU A 184 15.36 10.35 17.79
CA LEU A 184 14.60 10.81 18.96
C LEU A 184 15.43 10.53 20.21
#